data_AF-A0A0W0ZAQ2-F1
#
_entry.id   AF-A0A0W0ZAQ2-F1
#
_cell.length_a   1.000
_cell.length_b   1.000
_cell.length_c   1.000
_cell.angle_alpha   90.00
_cell.angle_beta   90.00
_cell.angle_gamma   90.00
#
_symmetry.space_group_name_H-M   'P 1'
#
loop_
_entity.id
_entity.type
_entity.pdbx_description
1 polymer ?
#
loop_
_entity_poly.entity_id
_entity_poly.type
_entity_poly.pdbx_seq_one_letter_code
_entity_poly.pdbx_strand_id
1 'polypeptide(L)'
;MNSILRLMCCIVLIGLSGCATQQPRVVKSSDLAQCQQLCVQRLDYCKQNCTESCPKCMAAADHKATTNFLEYLHEKRVQGGYITRRLKSYRDPLQCRKVSCNCLSDFITCKQGCTGVIQKRLRPVPYCS
;
A
#
# COMPACT_ATOMS: atom_id res chain seq x y z
N MET A 1 19.19 -61.39 5.25
CA MET A 1 19.00 -60.64 3.98
C MET A 1 17.65 -59.92 3.88
N ASN A 2 16.54 -60.46 4.44
CA ASN A 2 15.21 -59.81 4.36
C ASN A 2 15.07 -58.47 5.09
N SER A 3 15.77 -58.25 6.21
CA SER A 3 15.59 -57.04 7.02
C SER A 3 16.18 -55.79 6.36
N ILE A 4 17.30 -55.93 5.65
CA ILE A 4 17.96 -54.83 4.93
C ILE A 4 17.11 -54.41 3.71
N LEU A 5 16.53 -55.40 3.02
CA LEU A 5 15.63 -55.15 1.89
C LEU A 5 14.37 -54.38 2.33
N ARG A 6 13.80 -54.73 3.49
CA ARG A 6 12.66 -54.01 4.08
C ARG A 6 13.03 -52.57 4.45
N LEU A 7 14.21 -52.36 5.02
CA LEU A 7 14.68 -51.03 5.42
C LEU A 7 14.83 -50.10 4.20
N MET A 8 15.44 -50.60 3.12
CA MET A 8 15.59 -49.85 1.87
C MET A 8 14.24 -49.51 1.24
N CYS A 9 13.28 -50.43 1.28
CA CYS A 9 11.94 -50.20 0.77
C CYS A 9 11.19 -49.11 1.56
N CYS A 10 11.33 -49.10 2.90
CA CYS A 10 10.75 -48.04 3.74
C CYS A 10 11.34 -46.66 3.44
N ILE A 11 12.66 -46.56 3.24
CA ILE A 11 13.33 -45.27 2.93
C ILE A 11 12.83 -44.72 1.58
N VAL A 12 12.67 -45.57 0.57
CA VAL A 12 12.13 -45.18 -0.74
C VAL A 12 10.68 -44.69 -0.63
N LEU A 13 9.84 -45.40 0.13
CA LEU A 13 8.43 -45.01 0.33
C LEU A 13 8.30 -43.68 1.08
N ILE A 14 9.14 -43.43 2.09
CA ILE A 14 9.16 -42.15 2.82
C ILE A 14 9.65 -41.03 1.89
N GLY A 15 10.70 -41.27 1.08
CA GLY A 15 11.21 -40.30 0.12
C GLY A 15 10.20 -39.88 -0.96
N LEU A 16 9.36 -40.82 -1.42
CA LEU A 16 8.33 -40.54 -2.42
C LEU A 16 7.10 -39.79 -1.84
N SER A 17 6.86 -39.89 -0.53
CA SER A 17 5.73 -39.20 0.13
C SER A 17 5.94 -37.69 0.31
N GLY A 18 7.18 -37.19 0.20
CA GLY A 18 7.52 -35.78 0.41
C GLY A 18 7.11 -34.82 -0.71
N CYS A 19 6.85 -35.31 -1.93
CA CYS A 19 6.49 -34.47 -3.08
C CYS A 19 4.98 -34.20 -3.21
N ALA A 20 4.12 -34.92 -2.48
CA ALA A 20 2.67 -34.79 -2.61
C ALA A 20 2.08 -33.56 -1.87
N THR A 21 2.82 -32.96 -0.95
CA THR A 21 2.33 -31.87 -0.08
C THR A 21 2.63 -30.46 -0.57
N GLN A 22 3.28 -30.31 -1.73
CA GLN A 22 3.52 -29.01 -2.37
C GLN A 22 2.69 -28.85 -3.65
N GLN A 23 1.37 -29.01 -3.55
CA GLN A 23 0.52 -28.36 -4.55
C GLN A 23 0.30 -26.91 -4.09
N PRO A 24 0.90 -25.90 -4.76
CA PRO A 24 0.41 -24.54 -4.59
C PRO A 24 -1.07 -24.60 -4.94
N ARG A 25 -1.94 -23.97 -4.14
CA ARG A 25 -3.38 -23.86 -4.43
C ARG A 25 -3.53 -23.25 -5.82
N VAL A 26 -3.64 -24.09 -6.85
CA VAL A 26 -3.85 -23.66 -8.23
C VAL A 26 -5.27 -23.16 -8.26
N VAL A 27 -5.43 -21.85 -8.08
CA VAL A 27 -6.70 -21.16 -8.29
C VAL A 27 -7.16 -21.55 -9.70
N LYS A 28 -8.37 -22.11 -9.82
CA LYS A 28 -8.93 -22.45 -11.13
C LYS A 28 -8.87 -21.20 -12.02
N SER A 29 -8.50 -21.37 -13.29
CA SER A 29 -8.33 -20.25 -14.22
C SER A 29 -9.58 -19.36 -14.34
N SER A 30 -10.78 -19.95 -14.17
CA SER A 30 -12.06 -19.23 -14.09
C SER A 30 -12.12 -18.26 -12.91
N ASP A 31 -11.67 -18.70 -11.74
CA ASP A 31 -11.73 -17.94 -10.49
C ASP A 31 -10.69 -16.81 -10.49
N LEU A 32 -9.56 -17.04 -11.15
CA LEU A 32 -8.53 -16.02 -11.35
C LEU A 32 -9.05 -14.86 -12.23
N ALA A 33 -9.69 -15.17 -13.36
CA ALA A 33 -10.25 -14.17 -14.26
C ALA A 33 -11.33 -13.32 -13.55
N GLN A 34 -12.22 -13.98 -12.81
CA GLN A 34 -13.26 -13.31 -12.04
C GLN A 34 -12.67 -12.41 -10.94
N CYS A 35 -11.65 -12.89 -10.22
CA CYS A 35 -10.96 -12.10 -9.20
C CYS A 35 -10.29 -10.85 -9.80
N GLN A 36 -9.60 -11.01 -10.94
CA GLN A 36 -8.98 -9.88 -11.63
C GLN A 36 -10.00 -8.84 -12.09
N GLN A 37 -11.16 -9.28 -12.57
CA GLN A 37 -12.25 -8.39 -12.99
C GLN A 37 -12.83 -7.61 -11.82
N LEU A 38 -12.98 -8.23 -10.65
CA LEU A 38 -13.35 -7.56 -9.39
C LEU A 38 -12.33 -6.48 -9.00
N CYS A 39 -11.03 -6.74 -9.17
CA CYS A 39 -10.00 -5.73 -8.91
C CYS A 39 -10.13 -4.52 -9.85
N VAL A 40 -10.47 -4.73 -11.13
CA VAL A 40 -10.70 -3.63 -12.09
C VAL A 40 -11.92 -2.81 -11.67
N GLN A 41 -13.03 -3.44 -11.31
CA GLN A 41 -14.22 -2.73 -10.82
C GLN A 41 -13.92 -1.88 -9.58
N ARG A 42 -13.14 -2.42 -8.63
CA ARG A 42 -12.72 -1.68 -7.43
C ARG A 42 -11.80 -0.50 -7.76
N LEU A 43 -10.93 -0.63 -8.75
CA LEU A 43 -10.10 0.47 -9.23
C LEU A 43 -10.95 1.61 -9.79
N ASP A 44 -11.94 1.30 -10.61
CA ASP A 44 -12.83 2.31 -11.20
C ASP A 44 -13.68 2.98 -10.13
N TYR A 45 -14.24 2.21 -9.20
CA TYR A 45 -14.95 2.74 -8.04
C TYR A 45 -14.06 3.68 -7.21
N CYS A 46 -12.81 3.29 -6.94
CA CYS A 46 -11.86 4.11 -6.18
C CYS A 46 -11.53 5.42 -6.92
N LYS A 47 -11.32 5.37 -8.24
CA LYS A 47 -11.07 6.56 -9.07
C LYS A 47 -12.25 7.53 -9.09
N GLN A 48 -13.48 7.01 -9.09
CA GLN A 48 -14.69 7.83 -9.14
C GLN A 48 -15.05 8.45 -7.79
N ASN A 49 -14.91 7.68 -6.70
CA ASN A 49 -15.41 8.08 -5.38
C ASN A 49 -14.34 8.70 -4.50
N CYS A 50 -13.06 8.47 -4.78
CA CYS A 50 -12.04 9.12 -3.98
C CYS A 50 -11.90 10.60 -4.33
N THR A 51 -12.22 11.45 -3.36
CA THR A 51 -11.95 12.89 -3.40
C THR A 51 -10.62 13.27 -2.76
N GLU A 52 -10.16 12.54 -1.74
CA GLU A 52 -8.97 12.84 -0.94
C GLU A 52 -7.70 12.18 -1.49
N SER A 53 -7.19 12.70 -2.61
CA SER A 53 -5.91 12.25 -3.20
C SER A 53 -4.71 13.01 -2.62
N CYS A 54 -3.52 12.41 -2.68
CA CYS A 54 -2.26 13.04 -2.23
C CYS A 54 -2.08 14.46 -2.81
N PRO A 55 -2.22 14.68 -4.14
CA PRO A 55 -2.05 16.02 -4.72
C PRO A 55 -3.04 17.05 -4.17
N LYS A 56 -4.31 16.64 -3.98
CA LYS A 56 -5.33 17.52 -3.42
C LYS A 56 -5.04 17.87 -1.95
N CYS A 57 -4.66 16.88 -1.15
CA CYS A 57 -4.28 17.12 0.25
C CYS A 57 -3.08 18.07 0.33
N MET A 58 -2.04 17.84 -0.47
CA MET A 58 -0.85 18.70 -0.50
C MET A 58 -1.20 20.13 -0.87
N ALA A 59 -1.99 20.32 -1.92
CA ALA A 59 -2.43 21.65 -2.35
C ALA A 59 -3.26 22.36 -1.27
N ALA A 60 -4.18 21.65 -0.61
CA ALA A 60 -4.97 22.20 0.49
C ALA A 60 -4.09 22.56 1.70
N ALA A 61 -3.11 21.72 2.04
CA ALA A 61 -2.17 21.98 3.12
C ALA A 61 -1.22 23.16 2.79
N ASP A 62 -0.82 23.32 1.51
CA ASP A 62 0.02 24.44 1.07
C ASP A 62 -0.76 25.75 1.12
N HIS A 63 -2.00 25.72 0.66
CA HIS A 63 -2.91 26.86 0.74
C HIS A 63 -3.09 27.31 2.18
N LYS A 64 -3.41 26.37 3.09
CA LYS A 64 -3.57 26.67 4.53
C LYS A 64 -2.29 27.23 5.16
N ALA A 65 -1.13 26.63 4.87
CA ALA A 65 0.14 27.13 5.36
C ALA A 65 0.42 28.55 4.87
N THR A 66 0.08 28.85 3.62
CA THR A 66 0.23 30.18 3.01
C THR A 66 -0.68 31.20 3.70
N THR A 67 -1.96 30.87 3.91
CA THR A 67 -2.91 31.74 4.61
C THR A 67 -2.40 32.08 6.01
N ASN A 68 -2.04 31.07 6.80
CA ASN A 68 -1.53 31.28 8.16
C ASN A 68 -0.23 32.08 8.20
N PHE A 69 0.64 31.90 7.20
CA PHE A 69 1.87 32.68 7.09
C PHE A 69 1.59 34.15 6.76
N LEU A 70 0.63 34.43 5.87
CA LEU A 70 0.20 35.79 5.55
C LEU A 70 -0.42 36.51 6.76
N GLU A 71 -1.25 35.80 7.54
CA GLU A 71 -1.80 36.31 8.81
C GLU A 71 -0.67 36.69 9.78
N TYR A 72 0.32 35.80 9.95
CA TYR A 72 1.49 36.10 10.77
C TYR A 72 2.29 37.31 10.28
N LEU A 73 2.48 37.46 8.96
CA LEU A 73 3.16 38.63 8.40
C LEU A 73 2.37 39.91 8.69
N HIS A 74 1.04 39.85 8.61
CA HIS A 74 0.18 40.97 8.96
C HIS A 74 0.30 41.32 10.44
N GLU A 75 0.22 40.34 11.35
CA GLU A 75 0.40 40.55 12.78
C GLU A 75 1.76 41.18 13.10
N LYS A 76 2.84 40.69 12.48
CA LYS A 76 4.18 41.24 12.70
C LYS A 76 4.33 42.66 12.16
N ARG A 77 3.69 42.96 11.02
CA ARG A 77 3.65 44.33 10.48
C ARG A 77 2.92 45.28 11.42
N VAL A 78 1.78 44.88 11.98
CA VAL A 78 0.98 45.70 12.90
C VAL A 78 1.70 45.90 14.24
N GLN A 79 2.36 44.86 14.76
CA GLN A 79 3.09 44.91 16.03
C GLN A 79 4.49 45.54 15.91
N GLY A 80 4.98 45.82 14.70
CA GLY A 80 6.34 46.33 14.47
C GLY A 80 7.46 45.32 14.76
N GLY A 81 7.16 44.02 14.71
CA GLY A 81 8.10 42.94 15.05
C GLY A 81 8.88 42.38 13.84
N TYR A 82 9.94 41.63 14.12
CA TYR A 82 10.73 40.94 13.09
C TYR A 82 10.12 39.58 12.70
N ILE A 83 10.35 39.18 11.44
CA ILE A 83 9.92 37.89 10.89
C ILE A 83 10.92 36.81 11.34
N THR A 84 10.47 35.87 12.16
CA THR A 84 11.27 34.75 12.70
C THR A 84 10.86 33.40 12.14
N ARG A 85 9.60 33.25 11.72
CA ARG A 85 9.06 32.01 11.14
C ARG A 85 9.04 32.11 9.62
N ARG A 86 9.30 30.98 8.94
CA ARG A 86 9.19 30.88 7.47
C ARG A 86 7.92 30.14 7.10
N LEU A 87 7.48 30.28 5.85
CA LEU A 87 6.29 29.58 5.32
C LEU A 87 6.27 28.08 5.65
N LYS A 88 7.40 27.38 5.50
CA LYS A 88 7.49 25.94 5.81
C LYS A 88 7.20 25.59 7.27
N SER A 89 7.37 26.53 8.20
CA SER A 89 7.03 26.33 9.62
C SER A 89 5.52 26.22 9.85
N TYR A 90 4.70 26.64 8.89
CA TYR A 90 3.23 26.56 8.93
C TYR A 90 2.69 25.32 8.22
N ARG A 91 3.55 24.50 7.60
CA ARG A 91 3.17 23.25 6.93
C ARG A 91 3.45 22.07 7.86
N ASP A 92 2.40 21.35 8.24
CA ASP A 92 2.53 20.09 8.98
C ASP A 92 2.92 18.96 8.01
N PRO A 93 4.13 18.37 8.13
CA PRO A 93 4.58 17.30 7.26
C PRO A 93 3.78 16.00 7.40
N LEU A 94 3.01 15.84 8.49
CA LEU A 94 2.23 14.63 8.75
C LEU A 94 0.77 14.74 8.27
N GLN A 95 0.31 15.95 7.93
CA GLN A 95 -1.10 16.22 7.59
C GLN A 95 -1.60 15.37 6.40
N CYS A 96 -0.73 15.06 5.44
CA CYS A 96 -1.08 14.25 4.26
C CYS A 96 -0.51 12.82 4.29
N ARG A 97 -0.02 12.33 5.44
CA ARG A 97 0.61 10.99 5.56
C ARG A 97 -0.37 9.82 5.35
N LYS A 98 -1.67 10.05 5.48
CA LYS A 98 -2.74 9.04 5.32
C LYS A 98 -3.85 9.57 4.41
N VAL A 99 -3.53 9.87 3.16
CA VAL A 99 -4.62 9.95 2.17
C VAL A 99 -5.11 8.54 1.89
N SER A 100 -6.43 8.34 1.91
CA SER A 100 -7.07 7.02 1.79
C SER A 100 -6.99 6.42 0.40
N CYS A 101 -6.50 7.18 -0.60
CA CYS A 101 -6.74 6.86 -1.99
C CYS A 101 -5.48 6.67 -2.81
N ASN A 102 -4.85 5.52 -2.62
CA ASN A 102 -3.84 5.04 -3.53
C ASN A 102 -4.42 3.90 -4.37
N CYS A 103 -5.41 4.23 -5.20
CA CYS A 103 -6.19 3.25 -5.98
C CYS A 103 -5.30 2.31 -6.82
N LEU A 104 -4.16 2.80 -7.32
CA LEU A 104 -3.19 1.99 -8.05
C LEU A 104 -2.51 0.95 -7.15
N SER A 105 -2.06 1.36 -5.97
CA SER A 105 -1.43 0.44 -5.01
C SER A 105 -2.43 -0.58 -4.49
N ASP A 106 -3.66 -0.17 -4.23
CA ASP A 106 -4.75 -1.06 -3.81
C ASP A 106 -5.09 -2.06 -4.93
N PHE A 107 -5.11 -1.62 -6.19
CA PHE A 107 -5.31 -2.49 -7.35
C PHE A 107 -4.19 -3.52 -7.51
N ILE A 108 -2.92 -3.11 -7.39
CA ILE A 108 -1.76 -4.01 -7.46
C ILE A 108 -1.85 -5.05 -6.34
N THR A 109 -2.18 -4.62 -5.12
CA THR A 109 -2.35 -5.51 -3.97
C THR A 109 -3.50 -6.49 -4.18
N CYS A 110 -4.62 -6.02 -4.75
CA CYS A 110 -5.77 -6.85 -5.10
C CYS A 110 -5.37 -7.95 -6.10
N LYS A 111 -4.66 -7.59 -7.18
CA LYS A 111 -4.15 -8.55 -8.16
C LYS A 111 -3.19 -9.58 -7.57
N GLN A 112 -2.29 -9.16 -6.68
CA GLN A 112 -1.40 -10.08 -5.96
C GLN A 112 -2.19 -11.06 -5.09
N GLY A 113 -3.24 -10.56 -4.42
CA GLY A 113 -4.20 -11.38 -3.67
C GLY A 113 -4.85 -12.47 -4.53
N CYS A 114 -5.24 -12.16 -5.76
CA CYS A 114 -5.81 -13.15 -6.69
C CYS A 114 -4.87 -14.30 -7.03
N THR A 115 -3.55 -14.05 -7.03
CA THR A 115 -2.52 -15.08 -7.29
C THR A 115 -2.12 -15.87 -6.04
N GLY A 116 -2.72 -15.59 -4.89
CA GLY A 116 -2.46 -16.28 -3.62
C GLY A 116 -1.14 -15.89 -2.92
N VAL A 117 -0.34 -15.00 -3.52
CA VAL A 117 0.93 -14.53 -2.97
C VAL A 117 0.92 -13.01 -2.88
N ILE A 118 0.71 -12.49 -1.68
CA ILE A 118 0.88 -11.06 -1.39
C ILE A 118 2.32 -10.84 -0.93
N GLN A 119 3.14 -10.23 -1.78
CA GLN A 119 4.50 -9.85 -1.39
C GLN A 119 4.46 -8.60 -0.51
N LYS A 120 4.27 -8.80 0.80
CA LYS A 120 4.38 -7.73 1.78
C LYS A 120 5.85 -7.33 1.90
N ARG A 121 6.20 -6.16 1.38
CA ARG A 121 7.47 -5.49 1.72
C ARG A 121 7.23 -4.58 2.91
N LEU A 122 8.05 -4.71 3.95
CA LEU A 122 8.12 -3.72 5.03
C LEU A 122 8.68 -2.42 4.43
N ARG A 123 7.79 -1.61 3.86
CA ARG A 123 8.11 -0.26 3.38
C ARG A 123 7.58 0.75 4.37
N PRO A 124 8.30 1.85 4.62
CA PRO A 124 7.74 2.97 5.37
C PRO A 124 6.44 3.42 4.70
N VAL A 125 5.49 3.88 5.52
CA VAL A 125 4.21 4.41 5.03
C VAL A 125 4.52 5.50 3.99
N PRO A 126 3.98 5.39 2.76
CA PRO A 126 4.25 6.36 1.72
C PRO A 126 3.78 7.74 2.18
N TYR A 127 4.66 8.72 2.08
CA TYR A 127 4.33 10.13 2.25
C TYR A 127 3.90 10.70 0.90
N CYS A 128 2.94 11.61 0.91
CA CYS A 128 2.70 12.46 -0.25
C CYS A 128 3.92 13.37 -0.43
N SER A 129 4.55 13.32 -1.59
CA SER A 129 5.74 14.12 -1.96
C SER A 129 5.39 15.21 -2.94
#